data_AF-A0A5N5TAI3-F1
#
_entry.id   AF-A0A5N5TAI3-F1
#
_cell.length_a   1.000
_cell.length_b   1.000
_cell.length_c   1.000
_cell.angle_alpha   90.00
_cell.angle_beta   90.00
_cell.angle_gamma   90.00
#
_symmetry.space_group_name_H-M   'P 1'
#
loop_
_entity.id
_entity.type
_entity.pdbx_description
1 polymer ?
#
loop_
_entity_poly.entity_id
_entity_poly.type
_entity_poly.pdbx_seq_one_letter_code
_entity_poly.pdbx_strand_id
1 'polypeptide(L)'
;MDASFHINPNDCLVLSFGLATDWSFDKDMERYGCNVHSFDPTIGIKEDFDKRLAFIIIIWVSAIFRVSKPLRTNLARYVDRFENILKNLDIIDKKIDYLKMDVEGSEREFFADIFPNATHLLKNVMQIGMEVHIGNIPPI
;
A
#
# COMPACT_ATOMS: atom_id res chain seq x y z
N MET A 1 -22.16 2.96 6.54
CA MET A 1 -21.41 1.75 6.94
C MET A 1 -21.71 1.47 8.41
N ASP A 2 -21.40 0.27 8.89
CA ASP A 2 -21.45 -0.01 10.34
C ASP A 2 -20.48 0.96 11.06
N ALA A 3 -20.91 1.45 12.23
CA ALA A 3 -20.14 2.43 13.01
C ALA A 3 -18.74 1.92 13.37
N SER A 4 -18.55 0.61 13.46
CA SER A 4 -17.25 -0.03 13.70
C SER A 4 -16.24 0.14 12.55
N PHE A 5 -16.69 0.49 11.33
CA PHE A 5 -15.82 0.75 10.16
C PHE A 5 -15.81 2.23 9.76
N HIS A 6 -16.30 3.14 10.61
CA HIS A 6 -16.20 4.56 10.33
C HIS A 6 -14.73 5.02 10.41
N ILE A 7 -14.27 5.69 9.35
CA ILE A 7 -12.97 6.34 9.31
C ILE A 7 -13.11 7.71 9.95
N ASN A 8 -12.36 7.95 11.03
CA ASN A 8 -12.38 9.21 11.76
C ASN A 8 -11.43 10.23 11.11
N PRO A 9 -11.93 11.42 10.69
CA PRO A 9 -11.07 12.51 10.21
C PRO A 9 -9.96 12.84 11.22
N ASN A 10 -8.74 13.07 10.74
CA ASN A 10 -7.55 13.41 11.55
C ASN A 10 -7.04 12.30 12.51
N ASP A 11 -7.69 11.14 12.52
CA ASP A 11 -7.29 9.96 13.30
C ASP A 11 -7.51 8.68 12.47
N CYS A 12 -6.87 8.67 11.29
CA CYS A 12 -6.93 7.55 10.37
C CYS A 12 -5.58 7.30 9.70
N LEU A 13 -5.27 6.02 9.53
CA LEU A 13 -4.08 5.55 8.81
C LEU A 13 -4.51 4.79 7.55
N VAL A 14 -4.01 5.25 6.40
CA VAL A 14 -4.30 4.66 5.08
C VAL A 14 -3.02 4.18 4.45
N LEU A 15 -3.03 2.94 3.96
CA LEU A 15 -2.01 2.41 3.07
C LEU A 15 -2.61 2.28 1.68
N SER A 16 -1.98 2.89 0.67
CA SER A 16 -2.49 2.95 -0.69
C SER A 16 -1.43 2.43 -1.67
N PHE A 17 -1.73 1.33 -2.35
CA PHE A 17 -0.85 0.74 -3.37
C PHE A 17 -1.45 1.00 -4.76
N GLY A 18 -0.58 1.42 -5.70
CA GLY A 18 -0.91 1.80 -7.09
C GLY A 18 -1.52 3.18 -7.22
N LEU A 19 -0.70 4.12 -7.69
CA LEU A 19 -1.03 5.53 -7.87
C LEU A 19 -1.09 5.89 -9.34
N ALA A 20 -0.32 5.19 -10.19
CA ALA A 20 -0.11 5.43 -11.61
C ALA A 20 -0.22 6.93 -11.96
N THR A 21 -1.33 7.32 -12.59
CA THR A 21 -1.65 8.73 -12.87
C THR A 21 -2.85 9.26 -12.09
N ASP A 22 -3.53 8.41 -11.31
CA ASP A 22 -4.70 8.79 -10.52
C ASP A 22 -4.39 8.76 -9.02
N TRP A 23 -4.34 9.96 -8.46
CA TRP A 23 -4.06 10.22 -7.05
C TRP A 23 -5.30 10.73 -6.31
N SER A 24 -6.48 10.64 -6.93
CA SER A 24 -7.71 11.23 -6.40
C SER A 24 -8.05 10.66 -5.02
N PHE A 25 -8.02 9.34 -4.87
CA PHE A 25 -8.26 8.66 -3.59
C PHE A 25 -7.31 9.15 -2.49
N ASP A 26 -6.00 9.13 -2.74
CA ASP A 26 -4.97 9.52 -1.77
C ASP A 26 -5.14 10.98 -1.33
N LYS A 27 -5.38 11.87 -2.29
CA LYS A 27 -5.63 13.30 -2.04
C LYS A 27 -6.92 13.52 -1.26
N ASP A 28 -7.96 12.75 -1.54
CA ASP A 28 -9.24 12.87 -0.82
C ASP A 28 -9.11 12.36 0.61
N MET A 29 -8.40 11.25 0.86
CA MET A 29 -8.11 10.75 2.20
C MET A 29 -7.21 11.70 3.00
N GLU A 30 -6.23 12.34 2.36
CA GLU A 30 -5.42 13.40 2.98
C GLU A 30 -6.27 14.62 3.33
N ARG A 31 -7.11 15.10 2.41
CA ARG A 31 -8.04 16.22 2.67
C ARG A 31 -9.05 15.90 3.76
N TYR A 32 -9.42 14.62 3.89
CA TYR A 32 -10.24 14.10 4.98
C TYR A 32 -9.48 14.05 6.33
N GLY A 33 -8.16 14.26 6.32
CA GLY A 33 -7.29 14.36 7.50
C GLY A 33 -6.52 13.08 7.81
N CYS A 34 -6.56 12.06 6.97
CA CYS A 34 -5.83 10.82 7.23
C CYS A 34 -4.32 10.99 7.01
N ASN A 35 -3.55 10.21 7.76
CA ASN A 35 -2.17 9.92 7.42
C ASN A 35 -2.15 8.86 6.31
N VAL A 36 -1.70 9.25 5.12
CA VAL A 36 -1.73 8.39 3.92
C VAL A 36 -0.30 8.02 3.54
N HIS A 37 -0.01 6.72 3.48
CA HIS A 37 1.21 6.19 2.89
C HIS A 37 0.90 5.58 1.53
N SER A 38 1.43 6.19 0.48
CA SER A 38 1.18 5.81 -0.90
C SER A 38 2.41 5.13 -1.52
N PHE A 39 2.20 4.02 -2.20
CA PHE A 39 3.25 3.16 -2.76
C PHE A 39 2.97 2.88 -4.23
N ASP A 40 3.85 3.37 -5.10
CA ASP A 40 3.81 3.01 -6.50
C ASP A 40 5.23 2.91 -7.06
N PRO A 41 5.63 1.72 -7.53
CA PRO A 41 6.96 1.54 -8.07
C PRO A 41 7.12 1.95 -9.53
N THR A 42 6.02 2.17 -10.25
CA THR A 42 5.88 2.43 -11.69
C THR A 42 6.07 3.91 -12.05
N ILE A 43 5.95 4.80 -11.06
CA ILE A 43 6.14 6.25 -11.22
C ILE A 43 7.59 6.69 -10.95
N GLY A 44 8.07 7.67 -11.72
CA GLY A 44 9.32 8.38 -11.46
C GLY A 44 9.00 9.73 -10.84
N ILE A 45 9.43 9.97 -9.60
CA ILE A 45 9.06 11.17 -8.82
C ILE A 45 9.52 12.43 -9.56
N LYS A 46 8.58 13.32 -9.93
CA LYS A 46 8.89 14.58 -10.62
C LYS A 46 8.07 15.81 -10.20
N GLU A 47 7.35 15.79 -9.08
CA GLU A 47 6.49 16.92 -8.70
C GLU A 47 6.68 17.38 -7.23
N ASP A 48 6.50 18.69 -7.03
CA ASP A 48 6.60 19.41 -5.75
C ASP A 48 5.44 19.03 -4.83
N PHE A 49 5.69 18.08 -3.94
CA PHE A 49 4.77 17.67 -2.89
C PHE A 49 4.93 18.57 -1.64
N ASP A 50 3.82 19.01 -1.06
CA ASP A 50 3.81 19.77 0.20
C ASP A 50 4.40 18.90 1.32
N LYS A 51 5.14 19.50 2.27
CA LYS A 51 5.94 18.81 3.31
C LYS A 51 5.10 17.99 4.30
N ARG A 52 3.78 18.01 4.16
CA ARG A 52 2.81 17.15 4.88
C ARG A 52 2.62 15.78 4.24
N LEU A 53 3.14 15.57 3.02
CA LEU A 53 3.52 14.25 2.53
C LEU A 53 4.72 13.75 3.34
N ALA A 54 4.47 13.45 4.61
CA ALA A 54 5.38 12.72 5.43
C ALA A 54 5.45 11.31 4.85
N PHE A 55 6.56 11.04 4.16
CA PHE A 55 7.04 9.72 3.77
C PHE A 55 6.47 9.15 2.45
N ILE A 56 6.99 9.66 1.33
CA ILE A 56 7.21 8.81 0.14
C ILE A 56 8.25 7.75 0.54
N ILE A 57 7.78 6.61 1.04
CA ILE A 57 8.61 5.43 1.26
C ILE A 57 8.43 4.52 0.05
N ILE A 58 9.43 4.48 -0.82
CA ILE A 58 9.52 3.49 -1.90
C ILE A 58 9.84 2.14 -1.25
N ILE A 59 8.82 1.41 -0.79
CA ILE A 59 8.94 0.04 -0.29
C ILE A 59 7.67 -0.69 -0.72
N TRP A 60 7.83 -1.70 -1.58
CA TRP A 60 6.68 -2.25 -2.30
C TRP A 60 6.16 -3.55 -1.68
N VAL A 61 5.18 -4.18 -2.33
CA VAL A 61 4.61 -5.48 -1.99
C VAL A 61 4.87 -6.47 -3.15
N SER A 62 5.58 -7.57 -2.88
CA SER A 62 5.42 -8.80 -3.67
C SER A 62 5.59 -10.04 -2.82
N ALA A 63 4.71 -11.00 -3.06
CA ALA A 63 4.93 -12.38 -2.74
C ALA A 63 6.27 -12.86 -3.33
N ILE A 64 7.14 -13.32 -2.44
CA ILE A 64 8.25 -14.25 -2.70
C ILE A 64 9.20 -13.86 -3.86
N PHE A 65 10.19 -12.98 -3.61
CA PHE A 65 11.55 -13.13 -4.18
C PHE A 65 12.61 -12.58 -3.20
N ARG A 66 13.71 -13.32 -3.06
CA ARG A 66 14.94 -12.89 -2.35
C ARG A 66 15.76 -12.01 -3.29
N VAL A 67 16.16 -10.81 -2.85
CA VAL A 67 17.38 -10.01 -3.20
C VAL A 67 17.11 -8.55 -2.76
N SER A 68 18.01 -7.69 -2.28
CA SER A 68 19.34 -7.69 -1.64
C SER A 68 19.66 -6.19 -1.44
N LYS A 69 20.43 -5.79 -0.42
CA LYS A 69 21.23 -4.55 -0.56
C LYS A 69 22.27 -4.79 -1.67
N PRO A 70 22.61 -3.82 -2.57
CA PRO A 70 23.56 -2.77 -2.21
C PRO A 70 23.38 -1.36 -2.84
N LEU A 71 23.83 -0.38 -2.05
CA LEU A 71 24.62 0.85 -2.31
C LEU A 71 24.58 1.63 -3.65
N ARG A 72 24.52 2.96 -3.44
CA ARG A 72 25.17 4.08 -4.16
C ARG A 72 25.06 4.10 -5.70
N THR A 73 24.31 5.12 -6.15
CA THR A 73 24.20 5.68 -7.51
C THR A 73 23.26 4.91 -8.46
N ASN A 74 22.31 5.67 -9.04
CA ASN A 74 21.18 5.29 -9.90
C ASN A 74 19.99 4.62 -9.19
N LEU A 75 18.84 5.30 -9.29
CA LEU A 75 17.58 5.08 -8.58
C LEU A 75 17.02 3.66 -8.82
N ALA A 76 17.41 2.71 -7.96
CA ALA A 76 16.92 1.35 -8.02
C ALA A 76 15.50 1.25 -7.44
N ARG A 77 14.66 0.50 -8.16
CA ARG A 77 13.23 0.26 -7.97
C ARG A 77 13.08 -1.01 -7.10
N TYR A 78 12.64 -0.91 -5.84
CA TYR A 78 12.71 -2.01 -4.84
C TYR A 78 11.40 -2.52 -4.21
N VAL A 79 10.94 -3.70 -4.65
CA VAL A 79 9.79 -4.41 -4.06
C VAL A 79 10.11 -4.98 -2.69
N ASP A 80 9.19 -4.90 -1.73
CA ASP A 80 9.35 -5.50 -0.40
C ASP A 80 8.14 -6.35 0.01
N ARG A 81 8.14 -6.85 1.24
CA ARG A 81 7.00 -7.54 1.85
C ARG A 81 6.18 -6.56 2.66
N PHE A 82 4.87 -6.84 2.75
CA PHE A 82 3.96 -6.08 3.60
C PHE A 82 4.47 -5.95 5.04
N GLU A 83 4.96 -7.04 5.62
CA GLU A 83 5.55 -7.03 6.97
C GLU A 83 6.71 -6.02 7.11
N ASN A 84 7.57 -5.93 6.10
CA ASN A 84 8.71 -5.02 6.13
C ASN A 84 8.26 -3.57 5.95
N ILE A 85 7.25 -3.30 5.12
CA ILE A 85 6.61 -1.98 5.03
C ILE A 85 6.10 -1.55 6.40
N LEU A 86 5.33 -2.41 7.06
CA LEU A 86 4.78 -2.11 8.38
C LEU A 86 5.87 -1.87 9.44
N LYS A 87 6.95 -2.65 9.41
CA LYS A 87 8.11 -2.47 10.31
C LYS A 87 8.87 -1.18 10.04
N ASN A 88 9.15 -0.87 8.77
CA ASN A 88 9.92 0.30 8.38
C ASN A 88 9.17 1.61 8.65
N LEU A 89 7.84 1.56 8.63
CA LEU A 89 6.96 2.66 9.02
C LEU A 89 6.66 2.70 10.53
N ASP A 90 7.12 1.72 11.30
CA ASP A 90 6.78 1.58 12.73
C ASP A 90 5.26 1.59 12.98
N ILE A 91 4.52 0.81 12.18
CA ILE A 91 3.06 0.70 12.20
C ILE A 91 2.54 -0.74 12.33
N ILE A 92 3.41 -1.73 12.59
CA ILE A 92 3.02 -3.15 12.64
C ILE A 92 1.89 -3.45 13.64
N ASP A 93 1.86 -2.73 14.76
CA ASP A 93 0.83 -2.86 15.80
C ASP A 93 -0.23 -1.74 15.75
N LYS A 94 -0.20 -0.86 14.73
CA LYS A 94 -1.15 0.24 14.60
C LYS A 94 -2.40 -0.21 13.84
N LYS A 95 -3.53 0.42 14.18
CA LYS A 95 -4.77 0.32 13.39
C LYS A 95 -4.52 0.92 12.01
N ILE A 96 -4.86 0.16 10.97
CA ILE A 96 -4.89 0.62 9.58
C ILE A 96 -6.37 0.71 9.20
N ASP A 97 -6.86 1.93 9.07
CA ASP A 97 -8.26 2.21 8.78
C ASP A 97 -8.66 1.79 7.37
N TYR A 98 -7.72 1.89 6.43
CA TYR A 98 -7.95 1.47 5.05
C TYR A 98 -6.67 0.98 4.36
N LEU A 99 -6.77 -0.16 3.70
CA LEU A 99 -5.75 -0.71 2.80
C LEU A 99 -6.31 -0.73 1.37
N LYS A 100 -5.85 0.18 0.50
CA LYS A 100 -6.14 0.16 -0.94
C LYS A 100 -5.11 -0.71 -1.65
N MET A 101 -5.56 -1.71 -2.40
CA MET A 101 -4.75 -2.63 -3.20
C MET A 101 -5.15 -2.54 -4.67
N ASP A 102 -4.31 -1.91 -5.47
CA ASP A 102 -4.49 -1.73 -6.90
C ASP A 102 -3.07 -1.77 -7.47
N VAL A 103 -2.61 -2.94 -7.88
CA VAL A 103 -1.20 -3.19 -8.23
C VAL A 103 -1.09 -4.00 -9.51
N GLU A 104 -2.01 -3.74 -10.43
CA GLU A 104 -1.99 -4.20 -11.83
C GLU A 104 -1.74 -5.71 -11.95
N GLY A 105 -2.54 -6.50 -11.23
CA GLY A 105 -2.50 -7.95 -11.27
C GLY A 105 -1.79 -8.59 -10.08
N SER A 106 -0.97 -7.85 -9.32
CA SER A 106 -0.23 -8.37 -8.16
C SER A 106 -1.09 -8.52 -6.90
N GLU A 107 -2.39 -8.19 -6.95
CA GLU A 107 -3.28 -8.28 -5.79
C GLU A 107 -3.48 -9.74 -5.37
N ARG A 108 -3.56 -10.64 -6.37
CA ARG A 108 -3.71 -12.08 -6.14
C ARG A 108 -2.50 -12.64 -5.42
N GLU A 109 -1.31 -12.24 -5.84
CA GLU A 109 -0.03 -12.62 -5.26
C GLU A 109 0.06 -12.12 -3.82
N PHE A 110 -0.32 -10.87 -3.55
CA PHE A 110 -0.38 -10.34 -2.18
C PHE A 110 -1.21 -11.24 -1.28
N PHE A 111 -2.45 -11.55 -1.66
CA PHE A 111 -3.31 -12.41 -0.85
C PHE A 111 -2.86 -13.87 -0.81
N ALA A 112 -2.21 -14.38 -1.86
CA ALA A 112 -1.62 -15.71 -1.89
C ALA A 112 -0.40 -15.85 -0.95
N ASP A 113 0.30 -14.77 -0.61
CA ASP A 113 1.35 -14.77 0.43
C ASP A 113 0.73 -14.54 1.82
N ILE A 114 -0.18 -13.58 1.95
CA ILE A 114 -0.75 -13.18 3.23
C ILE A 114 -1.61 -14.29 3.85
N PHE A 115 -2.55 -14.89 3.11
CA PHE A 115 -3.47 -15.85 3.72
C PHE A 115 -2.79 -17.10 4.30
N PRO A 116 -1.91 -17.82 3.58
CA PRO A 116 -1.28 -19.01 4.14
C PRO A 116 -0.18 -18.69 5.17
N ASN A 117 0.55 -17.57 5.03
CA ASN A 117 1.79 -17.35 5.78
C ASN A 117 1.74 -16.20 6.79
N ALA A 118 0.89 -15.20 6.58
CA ALA A 118 1.00 -13.91 7.26
C ALA A 118 -0.35 -13.23 7.57
N THR A 119 -1.43 -14.01 7.75
CA THR A 119 -2.77 -13.48 8.05
C THR A 119 -2.77 -12.57 9.30
N HIS A 120 -1.87 -12.80 10.25
CA HIS A 120 -1.70 -11.96 11.44
C HIS A 120 -1.38 -10.48 11.10
N LEU A 121 -0.78 -10.19 9.95
CA LEU A 121 -0.50 -8.82 9.50
C LEU A 121 -1.78 -8.04 9.14
N LEU A 122 -2.89 -8.74 8.84
CA LEU A 122 -4.18 -8.11 8.56
C LEU A 122 -5.02 -7.89 9.82
N LYS A 123 -4.57 -8.35 11.00
CA LYS A 123 -5.34 -8.30 12.25
C LYS A 123 -5.83 -6.88 12.60
N ASN A 124 -5.02 -5.87 12.29
CA ASN A 124 -5.32 -4.47 12.59
C ASN A 124 -5.81 -3.69 11.36
N VAL A 125 -6.10 -4.36 10.25
CA VAL A 125 -6.64 -3.74 9.03
C VAL A 125 -8.16 -3.76 9.11
N MET A 126 -8.78 -2.58 9.14
CA MET A 126 -10.23 -2.43 9.31
C MET A 126 -10.98 -2.67 8.00
N GLN A 127 -10.46 -2.12 6.91
CA GLN A 127 -11.07 -2.19 5.59
C GLN A 127 -10.01 -2.43 4.53
N ILE A 128 -10.37 -3.24 3.54
CA ILE A 128 -9.57 -3.50 2.35
C ILE A 128 -10.41 -3.10 1.15
N GLY A 129 -9.92 -2.11 0.39
CA GLY A 129 -10.37 -1.82 -0.96
C GLY A 129 -9.42 -2.48 -1.95
N MET A 130 -9.93 -3.23 -2.92
CA MET A 130 -9.09 -3.87 -3.92
C MET A 130 -9.67 -3.70 -5.32
N GLU A 131 -8.84 -3.28 -6.26
CA GLU A 131 -9.13 -3.42 -7.68
C GLU A 131 -8.80 -4.85 -8.12
N VAL A 132 -9.76 -5.52 -8.75
CA VAL A 132 -9.56 -6.89 -9.21
C VAL A 132 -9.21 -6.88 -10.68
N HIS A 133 -7.92 -7.01 -10.97
CA HIS A 133 -7.44 -7.26 -12.32
C HIS A 133 -7.75 -8.69 -12.73
N ILE A 134 -8.78 -8.83 -13.58
CA ILE A 134 -9.16 -10.09 -14.19
C ILE A 134 -8.58 -10.08 -15.61
N GLY A 135 -7.41 -10.68 -15.79
CA GLY A 135 -6.81 -10.84 -17.13
C GLY A 135 -7.73 -11.62 -18.09
N ASN A 136 -7.28 -11.91 -19.31
CA ASN A 136 -8.03 -12.76 -20.24
C ASN A 136 -8.29 -14.14 -19.63
N ILE A 137 -9.46 -14.34 -19.03
CA ILE A 137 -9.93 -15.66 -18.60
C ILE A 137 -10.22 -16.44 -19.89
N PRO A 138 -9.50 -17.52 -20.21
CA PRO A 138 -9.93 -18.40 -21.29
C PRO A 138 -11.33 -18.91 -20.95
N PRO A 139 -12.27 -18.95 -21.92
CA PRO A 139 -13.63 -19.40 -21.67
C PRO A 139 -13.64 -20.80 -21.06
N ILE A 140 -14.55 -20.99 -20.10
CA ILE A 140 -14.78 -22.25 -19.35
C ILE A 140 -15.22 -23.37 -20.30
#